data_AF-A0A444R188-F1
#
_entry.id   AF-A0A444R188-F1
#
_cell.length_a   1.000
_cell.length_b   1.000
_cell.length_c   1.000
_cell.angle_alpha   90.00
_cell.angle_beta   90.00
_cell.angle_gamma   90.00
#
_symmetry.space_group_name_H-M   'P 1'
#
loop_
_entity.id
_entity.type
_entity.pdbx_description
1 polymer ?
#
loop_
_entity_poly.entity_id
_entity_poly.type
_entity_poly.pdbx_seq_one_letter_code
_entity_poly.pdbx_strand_id
1 'polypeptide(L)'
;MSDERYQQRQQRVKEKVDARVAQAQDERGIIIVFTGNGKGKTTAAFGTATRAVGHGKKVGVVQFIKGTWPNGERNLLEPHGVEFQVMATGFTWDTQNRESDTAACREVWQHAKRMLADSSLDMVLLDELT
;
A
#
# COMPACT_ATOMS: atom_id res chain seq x y z
N MET A 1 16.66 -19.52 -35.45
CA MET A 1 15.25 -19.12 -35.62
C MET A 1 15.24 -17.98 -36.62
N SER A 2 14.37 -17.99 -37.64
CA SER A 2 14.33 -16.86 -38.60
C SER A 2 13.73 -15.62 -37.94
N ASP A 3 14.27 -14.45 -38.27
CA ASP A 3 13.82 -13.17 -37.72
C ASP A 3 12.33 -12.91 -37.97
N GLU A 4 11.80 -13.37 -39.10
CA GLU A 4 10.36 -13.31 -39.41
C GLU A 4 9.50 -14.09 -38.40
N ARG A 5 9.91 -15.30 -38.00
CA ARG A 5 9.16 -16.08 -36.99
C ARG A 5 9.21 -15.41 -35.63
N TYR A 6 10.31 -14.73 -35.29
CA TYR A 6 10.42 -13.95 -34.08
C TYR A 6 9.49 -12.73 -34.11
N GLN A 7 9.50 -11.95 -35.21
CA GLN A 7 8.63 -10.79 -35.40
C GLN A 7 7.14 -11.17 -35.34
N GLN A 8 6.72 -12.22 -36.05
CA GLN A 8 5.34 -12.71 -36.00
C GLN A 8 4.91 -13.11 -34.58
N ARG A 9 5.80 -13.72 -33.79
CA ARG A 9 5.52 -14.07 -32.40
C ARG A 9 5.34 -12.82 -31.53
N GLN A 10 6.22 -11.83 -31.66
CA GLN A 10 6.13 -10.58 -30.89
C GLN A 10 4.87 -9.79 -31.28
N GLN A 11 4.51 -9.77 -32.57
CA GLN A 11 3.31 -9.12 -33.06
C GLN A 11 2.03 -9.72 -32.43
N ARG A 12 1.94 -11.05 -32.33
CA ARG A 12 0.82 -11.73 -31.64
C ARG A 12 0.75 -11.40 -30.15
N VAL A 13 1.89 -11.23 -29.48
CA VAL A 13 1.92 -10.82 -28.06
C VAL A 13 1.40 -9.39 -27.95
N LYS A 14 1.88 -8.48 -28.81
CA LYS A 14 1.45 -7.08 -28.87
C LYS A 14 -0.07 -6.97 -29.08
N GLU A 15 -0.62 -7.64 -30.09
CA GLU A 15 -2.06 -7.62 -30.38
C GLU A 15 -2.92 -8.08 -29.19
N LYS A 16 -2.47 -9.12 -28.46
CA LYS A 16 -3.17 -9.59 -27.26
C LYS A 16 -3.11 -8.59 -26.11
N VAL A 17 -1.97 -7.90 -25.94
CA VAL A 17 -1.82 -6.86 -24.92
C VAL A 17 -2.69 -5.66 -25.28
N ASP A 18 -2.62 -5.17 -26.52
CA ASP A 18 -3.38 -4.03 -27.02
C ASP A 18 -4.90 -4.27 -26.88
N ALA A 19 -5.38 -5.47 -27.23
CA ALA A 19 -6.79 -5.83 -27.06
C ALA A 19 -7.24 -5.82 -25.60
N ARG A 20 -6.40 -6.27 -24.66
CA ARG A 20 -6.71 -6.22 -23.22
C ARG A 20 -6.73 -4.80 -22.67
N VAL A 21 -5.80 -3.95 -23.12
CA VAL A 21 -5.75 -2.53 -22.73
C VAL A 21 -6.99 -1.81 -23.26
N ALA A 22 -7.38 -2.03 -24.52
CA ALA A 22 -8.56 -1.42 -25.12
C ALA A 22 -9.87 -1.78 -24.38
N GLN A 23 -9.93 -2.93 -23.71
CA GLN A 23 -11.08 -3.35 -22.91
C GLN A 23 -11.12 -2.72 -21.51
N ALA A 24 -9.98 -2.31 -20.95
CA ALA A 24 -9.86 -1.79 -19.58
C ALA A 24 -9.76 -0.26 -19.58
N GLN A 25 -10.91 0.41 -19.76
CA GLN A 25 -10.99 1.89 -19.86
C GLN A 25 -11.42 2.57 -18.56
N ASP A 26 -11.82 1.82 -17.53
CA ASP A 26 -12.30 2.38 -16.27
C ASP A 26 -11.15 2.94 -15.43
N GLU A 27 -11.15 4.25 -15.21
CA GLU A 27 -10.23 4.94 -14.29
C GLU A 27 -10.96 5.28 -12.99
N ARG A 28 -10.54 4.65 -11.89
CA ARG A 28 -11.13 4.85 -10.56
C ARG A 28 -10.19 4.39 -9.44
N GLY A 29 -10.55 4.74 -8.20
CA GLY A 29 -9.95 4.14 -7.01
C GLY A 29 -10.20 2.63 -6.97
N ILE A 30 -9.18 1.90 -6.50
CA ILE A 30 -9.21 0.44 -6.33
C ILE A 30 -8.69 0.06 -4.95
N ILE A 31 -9.03 -1.16 -4.52
CA ILE A 31 -8.48 -1.78 -3.30
C ILE A 31 -7.45 -2.82 -3.75
N ILE A 32 -6.23 -2.70 -3.21
CA ILE A 32 -5.15 -3.67 -3.43
C ILE A 32 -4.89 -4.37 -2.11
N VAL A 33 -4.96 -5.70 -2.12
CA VAL A 33 -4.68 -6.52 -0.93
C VAL A 33 -3.39 -7.31 -1.16
N PHE A 34 -2.36 -6.98 -0.40
CA PHE A 34 -1.15 -7.81 -0.30
C PHE A 34 -1.27 -8.74 0.91
N THR A 35 -1.46 -10.03 0.68
CA THR A 35 -1.64 -11.04 1.72
C THR A 35 -0.75 -12.27 1.47
N GLY A 36 -0.79 -13.24 2.38
CA GLY A 36 0.00 -14.48 2.34
C GLY A 36 1.24 -14.46 3.24
N ASN A 37 1.82 -15.64 3.45
CA ASN A 37 2.91 -15.85 4.42
C ASN A 37 4.29 -15.41 3.91
N GLY A 38 4.41 -15.10 2.61
CA GLY A 38 5.64 -14.61 2.03
C GLY A 38 6.02 -13.22 2.57
N LYS A 39 7.33 -12.98 2.69
CA LYS A 39 7.87 -11.62 2.85
C LYS A 39 7.58 -10.83 1.57
N GLY A 40 7.11 -9.59 1.72
CA GLY A 40 6.92 -8.69 0.58
C GLY A 40 5.73 -7.75 0.69
N LYS A 41 4.76 -8.04 1.56
CA LYS A 41 3.49 -7.30 1.66
C LYS A 41 3.69 -5.81 1.96
N THR A 42 4.24 -5.49 3.13
CA THR A 42 4.54 -4.12 3.56
C THR A 42 5.47 -3.41 2.59
N THR A 43 6.53 -4.08 2.11
CA THR A 43 7.47 -3.49 1.15
C THR A 43 6.83 -3.18 -0.21
N ALA A 44 5.91 -4.02 -0.71
CA ALA A 44 5.18 -3.76 -1.95
C ALA A 44 4.16 -2.61 -1.78
N ALA A 45 3.51 -2.54 -0.62
CA ALA A 45 2.61 -1.45 -0.27
C ALA A 45 3.36 -0.11 -0.22
N PHE A 46 4.49 -0.05 0.48
CA PHE A 46 5.32 1.16 0.52
C PHE A 46 5.99 1.47 -0.81
N GLY A 47 6.37 0.47 -1.62
CA GLY A 47 6.84 0.70 -2.98
C GLY A 47 5.78 1.39 -3.86
N THR A 48 4.51 1.04 -3.65
CA THR A 48 3.36 1.68 -4.31
C THR A 48 3.16 3.12 -3.81
N ALA A 49 3.25 3.35 -2.49
CA ALA A 49 3.20 4.68 -1.91
C ALA A 49 4.33 5.59 -2.43
N THR A 50 5.56 5.08 -2.48
CA THR A 50 6.72 5.79 -3.05
C THR A 50 6.48 6.16 -4.52
N ARG A 51 5.92 5.25 -5.31
CA ARG A 51 5.54 5.55 -6.70
C ARG A 51 4.51 6.68 -6.78
N ALA A 52 3.48 6.64 -5.93
CA ALA A 52 2.45 7.67 -5.88
C ALA A 52 3.06 9.04 -5.54
N VAL A 53 3.86 9.11 -4.48
CA VAL A 53 4.57 10.34 -4.05
C VAL A 53 5.49 10.86 -5.16
N GLY A 54 6.21 9.97 -5.86
CA GLY A 54 7.06 10.36 -7.00
C GLY A 54 6.29 11.02 -8.17
N HIS A 55 4.98 10.80 -8.26
CA HIS A 55 4.08 11.47 -9.20
C HIS A 55 3.29 12.64 -8.58
N GLY A 56 3.68 13.12 -7.39
CA GLY A 56 3.03 14.24 -6.71
C GLY A 56 1.68 13.92 -6.08
N LYS A 57 1.37 12.63 -5.87
CA LYS A 57 0.13 12.17 -5.25
C LYS A 57 0.22 12.19 -3.73
N LYS A 58 -0.91 12.49 -3.08
CA LYS A 58 -1.01 12.55 -1.61
C LYS A 58 -1.31 11.18 -1.04
N VAL A 59 -0.53 10.77 -0.04
CA VAL A 59 -0.63 9.45 0.57
C VAL A 59 -0.80 9.58 2.08
N GLY A 60 -1.75 8.82 2.65
CA GLY A 60 -1.87 8.60 4.09
C GLY A 60 -1.54 7.16 4.45
N VAL A 61 -0.85 6.96 5.57
CA VAL A 61 -0.42 5.64 6.03
C VAL A 61 -0.88 5.40 7.47
N VAL A 62 -1.50 4.25 7.69
CA VAL A 62 -1.84 3.73 9.02
C VAL A 62 -1.15 2.39 9.22
N GLN A 63 -0.43 2.22 10.34
CA GLN A 63 0.25 0.98 10.69
C GLN A 63 -0.32 0.44 11.99
N PHE A 64 -1.03 -0.69 11.91
CA PHE A 64 -1.69 -1.32 13.06
C PHE A 64 -0.72 -2.14 13.92
N ILE A 65 0.36 -2.64 13.32
CA ILE A 65 1.40 -3.38 14.04
C ILE A 65 2.76 -2.85 13.60
N LYS A 66 3.35 -1.94 14.37
CA LYS A 66 4.80 -1.71 14.35
C LYS A 66 5.30 -1.35 15.74
N GLY A 67 6.37 -2.03 16.15
CA GLY A 67 7.04 -1.77 17.41
C GLY A 67 7.82 -0.45 17.42
N THR A 68 8.60 -0.26 18.48
CA THR A 68 9.50 0.90 18.69
C THR A 68 10.72 0.93 17.76
N TRP A 69 10.74 0.11 16.71
CA TRP A 69 11.90 -0.07 15.85
C TRP A 69 11.99 1.04 14.80
N PRO A 70 13.21 1.46 14.40
CA PRO A 70 13.39 2.40 13.31
C PRO A 70 12.70 1.92 12.02
N ASN A 71 11.98 2.82 11.37
CA ASN A 71 11.16 2.54 10.19
C ASN A 71 11.71 3.32 9.00
N GLY A 72 12.44 2.65 8.11
CA GLY A 72 13.09 3.28 6.96
C GLY A 72 12.09 3.88 5.97
N GLU A 73 10.93 3.23 5.77
CA GLU A 73 9.89 3.72 4.88
C GLU A 73 9.26 5.02 5.40
N ARG A 74 9.02 5.10 6.72
CA ARG A 74 8.57 6.34 7.37
C ARG A 74 9.61 7.45 7.25
N ASN A 75 10.86 7.16 7.61
CA ASN A 75 11.96 8.14 7.57
C ASN A 75 12.12 8.77 6.17
N LEU A 76 11.83 8.01 5.11
CA LEU A 76 11.88 8.50 3.74
C LEU A 76 10.61 9.29 3.36
N LEU A 77 9.42 8.77 3.64
CA LEU A 77 8.17 9.29 3.08
C LEU A 77 7.55 10.41 3.90
N GLU A 78 7.70 10.41 5.22
CA GLU A 78 7.14 11.45 6.10
C GLU A 78 7.67 12.86 5.75
N PRO A 79 8.97 13.08 5.47
CA PRO A 79 9.47 14.36 4.97
C PRO A 79 8.86 14.81 3.63
N HIS A 80 8.31 13.89 2.84
CA HIS A 80 7.64 14.17 1.58
C HIS A 80 6.12 14.43 1.75
N GLY A 81 5.66 14.64 2.99
CA GLY A 81 4.28 15.01 3.30
C GLY A 81 3.32 13.81 3.42
N VAL A 82 3.85 12.58 3.49
CA VAL A 82 3.04 11.41 3.79
C VAL A 82 2.71 11.39 5.29
N GLU A 83 1.42 11.39 5.61
CA GLU A 83 0.98 11.32 7.00
C GLU A 83 1.11 9.88 7.52
N PHE A 84 1.76 9.68 8.69
CA PHE A 84 1.89 8.38 9.35
C PHE A 84 1.13 8.35 10.67
N GLN A 85 0.26 7.36 10.81
CA GLN A 85 -0.46 7.04 12.04
C GLN A 85 -0.08 5.64 12.48
N VAL A 86 0.59 5.52 13.63
CA VAL A 86 1.17 4.27 14.09
C VAL A 86 0.54 3.91 15.42
N MET A 87 0.11 2.66 15.56
CA MET A 87 -0.34 2.12 16.83
C MET A 87 0.81 2.09 17.83
N ALA A 88 0.78 3.01 18.80
CA ALA A 88 1.85 3.23 19.77
C ALA A 88 1.89 2.21 20.92
N THR A 89 1.02 1.19 20.91
CA THR A 89 1.19 0.02 21.76
C THR A 89 2.22 -0.84 21.09
N GLY A 90 3.44 -0.86 21.62
CA GLY A 90 4.45 -1.84 21.22
C GLY A 90 3.84 -3.21 21.43
N PHE A 91 3.24 -3.77 20.37
CA PHE A 91 2.58 -5.07 20.32
C PHE A 91 3.67 -6.14 20.46
N THR A 92 4.31 -6.14 21.62
CA THR A 92 5.01 -7.28 22.15
C THR A 92 3.91 -8.18 22.65
N TRP A 93 3.94 -9.42 22.20
CA TRP A 93 3.16 -10.53 22.75
C TRP A 93 3.30 -10.68 24.29
N ASP A 94 4.14 -9.86 24.92
CA ASP A 94 4.35 -9.70 26.36
C ASP A 94 3.25 -8.87 27.06
N THR A 95 2.55 -7.96 26.36
CA THR A 95 1.48 -7.16 26.98
C THR A 95 0.18 -7.96 26.96
N GLN A 96 -0.09 -8.72 28.02
CA GLN A 96 -1.31 -9.54 28.18
C GLN A 96 -2.59 -8.72 28.41
N ASN A 97 -2.67 -7.47 27.93
CA ASN A 97 -3.82 -6.59 28.13
C ASN A 97 -4.58 -6.33 26.83
N ARG A 98 -5.50 -7.25 26.52
CA ARG A 98 -6.42 -7.17 25.38
C ARG A 98 -7.22 -5.86 25.35
N GLU A 99 -7.56 -5.31 26.51
CA GLU A 99 -8.38 -4.11 26.61
C GLU A 99 -7.61 -2.87 26.12
N SER A 100 -6.35 -2.71 26.55
CA SER A 100 -5.50 -1.62 26.08
C SER A 100 -5.20 -1.72 24.59
N ASP A 101 -4.95 -2.94 24.07
CA ASP A 101 -4.69 -3.15 22.65
C ASP A 101 -5.93 -2.84 21.80
N THR A 102 -7.11 -3.25 22.28
CA THR A 102 -8.39 -2.94 21.62
C THR A 102 -8.63 -1.44 21.59
N ALA A 103 -8.36 -0.73 22.68
CA ALA A 103 -8.50 0.72 22.75
C ALA A 103 -7.54 1.42 21.77
N ALA A 104 -6.26 1.06 21.79
CA ALA A 104 -5.25 1.64 20.90
C ALA A 104 -5.54 1.37 19.41
N CYS A 105 -6.01 0.16 19.07
CA CYS A 105 -6.46 -0.15 17.71
C CYS A 105 -7.66 0.71 17.31
N ARG A 106 -8.65 0.92 18.20
CA ARG A 106 -9.82 1.77 17.94
C ARG A 106 -9.46 3.23 17.72
N GLU A 107 -8.47 3.75 18.45
CA GLU A 107 -7.95 5.11 18.28
C GLU A 107 -7.29 5.27 16.90
N VAL A 108 -6.36 4.38 16.56
CA VAL A 108 -5.67 4.39 15.25
C VAL A 108 -6.67 4.21 14.10
N TRP A 109 -7.70 3.39 14.30
CA TRP A 109 -8.79 3.21 13.33
C TRP A 109 -9.57 4.50 13.06
N GLN A 110 -9.68 5.43 14.02
CA GLN A 110 -10.30 6.73 13.76
C GLN A 110 -9.51 7.51 12.70
N HIS A 111 -8.17 7.44 12.74
CA HIS A 111 -7.33 8.06 11.72
C HIS A 111 -7.50 7.38 10.37
N ALA A 112 -7.59 6.04 10.32
CA ALA A 112 -7.87 5.32 9.08
C ALA A 112 -9.20 5.77 8.45
N LYS A 113 -10.28 5.86 9.25
CA LYS A 113 -11.58 6.35 8.76
C LYS A 113 -11.50 7.78 8.23
N ARG A 114 -10.79 8.67 8.92
CA ARG A 114 -10.58 10.05 8.46
C ARG A 114 -9.87 10.07 7.11
N MET A 115 -8.77 9.33 6.97
CA MET A 115 -8.00 9.25 5.72
C MET A 115 -8.84 8.67 4.58
N LEU A 116 -9.61 7.61 4.84
CA LEU A 116 -10.49 6.99 3.83
C LEU A 116 -11.64 7.90 3.39
N ALA A 117 -12.03 8.88 4.21
CA ALA A 117 -13.06 9.87 3.90
C ALA A 117 -12.49 11.18 3.31
N ASP A 118 -11.17 11.35 3.29
CA ASP A 118 -10.50 12.54 2.79
C ASP A 118 -10.32 12.45 1.27
N SER A 119 -11.13 13.20 0.53
CA SER A 119 -11.06 13.25 -0.93
C SER A 119 -9.78 13.89 -1.47
N SER A 120 -8.94 14.49 -0.61
CA SER A 120 -7.64 15.04 -0.99
C SER A 120 -6.52 14.00 -0.98
N LEU A 121 -6.74 12.81 -0.40
CA LEU A 121 -5.78 11.71 -0.46
C LEU A 121 -6.03 10.86 -1.70
N ASP A 122 -4.98 10.66 -2.51
CA ASP A 122 -5.04 9.80 -3.68
C ASP A 122 -4.84 8.31 -3.30
N MET A 123 -4.18 8.04 -2.18
CA MET A 123 -3.89 6.69 -1.70
C MET A 123 -3.91 6.63 -0.16
N VAL A 124 -4.53 5.58 0.37
CA VAL A 124 -4.47 5.24 1.80
C VAL A 124 -3.88 3.84 1.95
N LEU A 125 -2.83 3.71 2.76
CA LEU A 125 -2.16 2.45 3.07
C LEU A 125 -2.54 2.02 4.49
N LEU A 126 -3.15 0.84 4.62
CA LEU A 126 -3.50 0.21 5.90
C LEU A 126 -2.60 -1.02 6.11
N ASP A 127 -1.45 -0.82 6.76
CA ASP A 127 -0.42 -1.83 6.98
C ASP A 127 -0.74 -2.71 8.19
N GLU A 128 -0.63 -4.03 8.03
CA GLU A 128 -0.92 -5.03 9.08
C GLU A 128 -2.36 -4.93 9.66
N LEU A 129 -3.34 -4.59 8.81
CA LEU A 129 -4.76 -4.55 9.18
C LEU A 129 -5.37 -5.93 9.48
N THR A 130 -4.84 -6.99 8.86
CA THR A 130 -5.37 -8.37 8.92
C THR A 130 -4.91 -9.10 10.16
#